data_AF-V8FTZ1-F1
#
_entry.id   AF-V8FTZ1-F1
#
_cell.length_a   1.000
_cell.length_b   1.000
_cell.length_c   1.000
_cell.angle_alpha   90.00
_cell.angle_beta   90.00
_cell.angle_gamma   90.00
#
_symmetry.space_group_name_H-M   'P 1'
#
loop_
_entity.id
_entity.type
_entity.pdbx_description
1 polymer ?
#
loop_
_entity_poly.entity_id
_entity_poly.type
_entity_poly.pdbx_seq_one_letter_code
_entity_poly.pdbx_strand_id
1 'polypeptide(L)'
;MTIPVKEASKFVTVTGFSTTLNTTLTRYDKQLPIEITPMLRNKLKGGAFTFMTISNHVDSEVVKVFLFDNKLLIERGQDDTEATAFPKGSCINANPTWAGIKELICTLDCCAKSESSGE
;
A
#
# COMPACT_ATOMS: atom_id res chain seq x y z
N MET A 1 -18.42 -21.13 -8.26
CA MET A 1 -17.02 -21.34 -7.84
C MET A 1 -16.45 -20.01 -7.39
N THR A 2 -16.45 -19.75 -6.09
CA THR A 2 -15.80 -18.60 -5.49
C THR A 2 -14.32 -18.92 -5.37
N ILE A 3 -13.50 -18.31 -6.23
CA ILE A 3 -12.04 -18.38 -6.11
C ILE A 3 -11.70 -17.68 -4.78
N PRO A 4 -11.03 -18.34 -3.82
CA PRO A 4 -10.57 -17.65 -2.63
C PRO A 4 -9.52 -16.64 -3.09
N VAL A 5 -9.90 -15.36 -3.12
CA VAL A 5 -8.94 -14.27 -3.26
C VAL A 5 -8.05 -14.40 -2.04
N LYS A 6 -6.81 -14.86 -2.23
CA LYS A 6 -5.80 -14.82 -1.17
C LYS A 6 -5.61 -13.33 -0.86
N GLU A 7 -6.26 -12.87 0.21
CA GLU A 7 -6.13 -11.49 0.65
C GLU A 7 -4.65 -11.17 0.77
N ALA A 8 -4.26 -9.97 0.34
CA ALA A 8 -2.89 -9.55 0.49
C ALA A 8 -2.60 -9.47 2.00
N SER A 9 -1.84 -10.42 2.51
CA SER A 9 -1.74 -10.69 3.95
C SER A 9 -0.37 -10.37 4.52
N LYS A 10 0.58 -9.92 3.69
CA LYS A 10 1.96 -9.64 4.10
C LYS A 10 2.39 -8.25 3.67
N PHE A 11 2.66 -7.39 4.63
CA PHE A 11 3.30 -6.10 4.38
C PHE A 11 4.74 -6.28 3.90
N VAL A 12 5.12 -5.50 2.87
CA VAL A 12 6.50 -5.39 2.39
C VAL A 12 6.89 -3.92 2.22
N THR A 13 8.14 -3.61 2.53
CA THR A 13 8.69 -2.27 2.30
C THR A 13 9.24 -2.16 0.88
N VAL A 14 8.91 -1.04 0.23
CA VAL A 14 9.47 -0.63 -1.07
C VAL A 14 10.02 0.80 -1.01
N THR A 15 10.56 1.17 0.16
CA THR A 15 11.10 2.49 0.48
C THR A 15 12.04 2.99 -0.62
N GLY A 16 11.88 4.27 -0.98
CA GLY A 16 12.64 4.90 -2.06
C GLY A 16 12.04 4.72 -3.45
N PHE A 17 10.98 3.91 -3.61
CA PHE A 17 10.20 3.90 -4.84
C PHE A 17 9.46 5.23 -5.02
N SER A 18 9.58 5.83 -6.20
CA SER A 18 8.82 7.00 -6.62
C SER A 18 8.46 6.91 -8.10
N THR A 19 7.30 7.46 -8.46
CA THR A 19 6.81 7.55 -9.84
C THR A 19 5.72 8.62 -9.94
N THR A 20 5.06 8.73 -11.10
CA THR A 20 3.93 9.63 -11.30
C THR A 20 2.76 8.90 -11.95
N LEU A 21 1.54 9.41 -11.75
CA LEU A 21 0.34 8.87 -12.40
C LEU A 21 0.39 9.08 -13.92
N ASN A 22 0.13 8.01 -14.68
CA ASN A 22 0.10 8.05 -16.14
C ASN A 22 -1.22 8.63 -16.71
N THR A 23 -2.29 8.54 -15.93
CA THR A 23 -3.60 9.14 -16.21
C THR A 23 -4.23 9.64 -14.91
N THR A 24 -5.32 10.40 -15.02
CA THR A 24 -6.12 10.82 -13.87
C THR A 24 -6.62 9.62 -13.09
N LEU A 25 -6.47 9.67 -11.76
CA LEU A 25 -7.02 8.72 -10.80
C LEU A 25 -8.23 9.36 -10.14
N THR A 26 -9.44 8.92 -10.48
CA THR A 26 -10.70 9.39 -9.87
C THR A 26 -10.85 8.83 -8.46
N ARG A 27 -11.65 9.47 -7.60
CA ARG A 27 -11.90 9.01 -6.22
C ARG A 27 -12.46 7.58 -6.10
N TYR A 28 -13.03 7.04 -7.16
CA TYR A 28 -13.66 5.70 -7.18
C TYR A 28 -12.77 4.63 -7.81
N ASP A 29 -11.65 5.02 -8.42
CA ASP A 29 -10.75 4.10 -9.08
C ASP A 29 -10.10 3.15 -8.06
N LYS A 30 -10.04 1.87 -8.44
CA LYS A 30 -9.42 0.80 -7.63
C LYS A 30 -8.12 0.29 -8.20
N GLN A 31 -7.68 0.83 -9.34
CA GLN A 31 -6.44 0.45 -10.01
C GLN A 31 -5.51 1.66 -10.03
N LEU A 32 -4.25 1.48 -9.63
CA LEU A 32 -3.24 2.53 -9.68
C LEU A 32 -2.69 2.65 -11.11
N PRO A 33 -2.89 3.78 -11.81
CA PRO A 33 -2.49 3.94 -13.20
C PRO A 33 -1.01 4.32 -13.30
N ILE A 34 -0.12 3.35 -13.06
CA ILE A 34 1.33 3.49 -13.25
C ILE A 34 1.90 2.31 -14.02
N GLU A 35 3.10 2.48 -14.58
CA GLU A 35 3.87 1.36 -15.11
C GLU A 35 4.42 0.50 -13.96
N ILE A 36 4.14 -0.80 -14.01
CA ILE A 36 4.61 -1.74 -12.99
C ILE A 36 6.07 -2.10 -13.27
N THR A 37 6.99 -1.55 -12.48
CA THR A 37 8.41 -1.89 -12.58
C THR A 37 8.66 -3.36 -12.18
N PRO A 38 9.71 -4.01 -12.72
CA PRO A 38 10.08 -5.37 -12.33
C PRO A 38 10.34 -5.52 -10.82
N MET A 39 10.92 -4.49 -10.20
CA MET A 39 11.16 -4.43 -8.76
C MET A 39 9.84 -4.46 -7.98
N LEU A 40 8.91 -3.56 -8.30
CA LEU A 40 7.62 -3.46 -7.58
C LEU A 40 6.81 -4.75 -7.76
N ARG A 41 6.79 -5.29 -8.98
CA ARG A 41 6.19 -6.59 -9.29
C ARG A 41 6.77 -7.69 -8.41
N ASN A 42 8.10 -7.80 -8.34
CA ASN A 42 8.74 -8.86 -7.58
C ASN A 42 8.48 -8.74 -6.07
N LYS A 43 8.40 -7.51 -5.53
CA LYS A 43 8.09 -7.26 -4.12
C LYS A 43 6.66 -7.62 -3.74
N LEU A 44 5.69 -7.33 -4.61
CA LEU A 44 4.26 -7.54 -4.36
C LEU A 44 3.76 -8.94 -4.76
N LYS A 45 4.60 -9.78 -5.37
CA LYS A 45 4.26 -11.17 -5.70
C LYS A 45 3.89 -11.97 -4.45
N GLY A 46 3.01 -12.96 -4.63
CA GLY A 46 2.66 -13.92 -3.57
C GLY A 46 1.58 -13.46 -2.58
N GLY A 47 0.89 -12.36 -2.87
CA GLY A 47 -0.13 -11.77 -1.99
C GLY A 47 0.48 -10.81 -0.96
N ALA A 48 1.52 -10.08 -1.34
CA ALA A 48 2.08 -9.02 -0.52
C ALA A 48 1.42 -7.67 -0.85
N PHE A 49 1.41 -6.77 0.13
CA PHE A 49 0.96 -5.39 -0.03
C PHE A 49 1.99 -4.41 0.51
N THR A 50 1.88 -3.16 0.12
CA THR A 50 2.65 -2.04 0.66
C THR A 50 1.76 -0.82 0.80
N PHE A 51 2.24 0.24 1.44
CA PHE A 51 1.56 1.53 1.44
C PHE A 51 2.33 2.52 0.57
N MET A 52 1.59 3.37 -0.13
CA MET A 52 2.15 4.46 -0.92
C MET A 52 1.34 5.72 -0.67
N THR A 53 2.01 6.87 -0.77
CA THR A 53 1.37 8.17 -0.73
C THR A 53 1.24 8.70 -2.15
N ILE A 54 0.01 9.05 -2.53
CA ILE A 54 -0.30 9.80 -3.75
C ILE A 54 -0.42 11.27 -3.34
N SER A 55 0.30 12.17 -4.00
CA SER A 55 0.23 13.60 -3.69
C SER A 55 0.27 14.47 -4.94
N ASN A 56 -0.47 15.57 -4.88
CA ASN A 56 -0.34 16.68 -5.81
C ASN A 56 0.11 17.93 -5.02
N HIS A 57 -0.08 19.14 -5.53
CA HIS A 57 0.30 20.38 -4.83
C HIS A 57 -0.67 20.80 -3.70
N VAL A 58 -1.80 20.12 -3.56
CA VAL A 58 -2.95 20.49 -2.71
C VAL A 58 -3.30 19.34 -1.77
N ASP A 59 -3.43 18.13 -2.30
CA ASP A 59 -3.93 16.95 -1.63
C ASP A 59 -2.86 15.87 -1.48
N SER A 60 -3.05 15.02 -0.46
CA SER A 60 -2.27 13.81 -0.22
C SER A 60 -3.18 12.70 0.28
N GLU A 61 -2.97 11.49 -0.22
CA GLU A 61 -3.71 10.30 0.18
C GLU A 61 -2.75 9.13 0.37
N VAL A 62 -2.94 8.36 1.44
CA VAL A 62 -2.24 7.10 1.65
C VAL A 62 -3.12 5.96 1.11
N VAL A 63 -2.55 5.11 0.28
CA VAL A 63 -3.21 3.95 -0.31
C VAL A 63 -2.46 2.67 0.01
N LYS A 64 -3.19 1.59 0.26
CA LYS A 64 -2.62 0.24 0.32
C LYS A 64 -2.58 -0.32 -1.09
N VAL A 65 -1.42 -0.78 -1.53
CA VAL A 65 -1.16 -1.23 -2.90
C VAL A 65 -0.82 -2.71 -2.91
N PHE A 66 -1.45 -3.47 -3.79
CA PHE A 66 -1.18 -4.90 -3.97
C PHE A 66 -1.29 -5.30 -5.44
N LEU A 67 -0.62 -6.40 -5.80
CA LEU A 67 -0.60 -6.92 -7.17
C LEU A 67 -1.66 -8.01 -7.33
N PHE A 68 -2.57 -7.84 -8.29
CA PHE A 68 -3.55 -8.85 -8.68
C PHE A 68 -3.67 -8.91 -10.20
N ASP A 69 -3.57 -10.11 -10.77
CA ASP A 69 -3.66 -10.33 -12.23
C ASP A 69 -2.88 -9.30 -13.06
N ASN A 70 -1.60 -9.11 -12.70
CA ASN A 70 -0.70 -8.18 -13.38
C ASN A 70 -1.12 -6.69 -13.34
N LYS A 71 -2.01 -6.32 -12.40
CA LYS A 71 -2.47 -4.94 -12.16
C LYS A 71 -2.19 -4.55 -10.71
N LEU A 72 -1.87 -3.28 -10.48
CA LEU A 72 -1.77 -2.73 -9.14
C LEU A 72 -3.15 -2.26 -8.71
N LEU A 73 -3.71 -2.92 -7.72
CA LEU A 73 -4.95 -2.53 -7.09
C LEU A 73 -4.66 -1.72 -5.83
N ILE A 74 -5.62 -0.87 -5.47
CA ILE A 74 -5.53 0.01 -4.31
C ILE A 74 -6.75 -0.10 -3.40
N GLU A 75 -6.49 -0.13 -2.10
CA GLU A 75 -7.45 0.28 -1.06
C GLU A 75 -7.11 1.71 -0.66
N ARG A 76 -8.11 2.58 -0.70
CA ARG A 76 -7.97 4.04 -0.59
C ARG A 76 -8.18 4.53 0.83
N GLY A 77 -7.79 5.79 1.08
CA GLY A 77 -8.05 6.46 2.36
C GLY A 77 -7.47 5.75 3.59
N GLN A 78 -6.23 5.30 3.50
CA GLN A 78 -5.49 4.76 4.64
C GLN A 78 -4.94 5.91 5.49
N ASP A 79 -4.50 5.63 6.73
CA ASP A 79 -3.96 6.66 7.65
C ASP A 79 -4.85 7.90 7.81
N ASP A 80 -6.17 7.67 7.95
CA ASP A 80 -7.18 8.71 8.11
C ASP A 80 -7.20 9.75 6.97
N THR A 81 -6.61 9.42 5.83
CA THR A 81 -6.71 10.21 4.59
C THR A 81 -8.01 9.93 3.86
N GLU A 82 -8.43 10.85 3.00
CA GLU A 82 -9.65 10.70 2.21
C GLU A 82 -9.34 10.34 0.75
N ALA A 83 -10.20 9.52 0.15
CA ALA A 83 -10.11 9.19 -1.26
C ALA A 83 -10.48 10.39 -2.14
N THR A 84 -9.48 11.01 -2.78
CA THR A 84 -9.68 12.17 -3.66
C THR A 84 -9.29 11.89 -5.10
N ALA A 85 -9.52 12.86 -5.98
CA ALA A 85 -9.12 12.78 -7.38
C ALA A 85 -7.70 13.34 -7.54
N PHE A 86 -6.84 12.61 -8.23
CA PHE A 86 -5.48 13.04 -8.54
C PHE A 86 -5.30 13.18 -10.05
N PRO A 87 -4.87 14.34 -10.56
CA PRO A 87 -4.60 14.51 -11.98
C PRO A 87 -3.40 13.66 -12.44
N LYS A 88 -3.32 13.42 -13.75
CA LYS A 88 -2.11 12.88 -14.39
C LYS A 88 -0.89 13.69 -13.95
N GLY A 89 0.21 13.00 -13.66
CA GLY A 89 1.46 13.61 -13.19
C GLY A 89 1.56 13.78 -11.68
N SER A 90 0.50 13.49 -10.91
CA SER A 90 0.60 13.47 -9.44
C SER A 90 1.67 12.47 -9.00
N CYS A 91 2.40 12.83 -7.95
CA CYS A 91 3.51 12.05 -7.41
C CYS A 91 2.99 10.84 -6.65
N ILE A 92 3.69 9.71 -6.79
CA ILE A 92 3.51 8.54 -5.94
C ILE A 92 4.86 8.24 -5.31
N ASN A 93 4.88 8.05 -3.99
CA ASN A 93 6.07 7.67 -3.26
C ASN A 93 5.77 6.59 -2.22
N ALA A 94 6.74 5.74 -1.95
CA ALA A 94 6.66 4.73 -0.90
C ALA A 94 7.47 5.12 0.33
N ASN A 95 7.34 6.38 0.76
CA ASN A 95 7.95 6.81 2.02
C ASN A 95 7.26 6.10 3.20
N PRO A 96 7.93 5.97 4.36
CA PRO A 96 7.31 5.40 5.54
C PRO A 96 6.01 6.12 5.89
N THR A 97 4.93 5.36 6.01
CA THR A 97 3.61 5.84 6.46
C THR A 97 3.30 5.30 7.85
N TRP A 98 2.36 5.91 8.57
CA TRP A 98 1.96 5.40 9.88
C TRP A 98 1.31 4.02 9.76
N ALA A 99 0.57 3.75 8.69
CA ALA A 99 -0.02 2.44 8.40
C ALA A 99 1.08 1.38 8.20
N GLY A 100 2.11 1.70 7.42
CA GLY A 100 3.25 0.80 7.23
C GLY A 100 4.03 0.56 8.52
N ILE A 101 4.19 1.58 9.37
CA ILE A 101 4.84 1.45 10.68
C ILE A 101 3.99 0.57 11.61
N LYS A 102 2.67 0.76 11.65
CA LYS A 102 1.75 -0.08 12.44
C LYS A 102 1.83 -1.54 12.00
N GLU A 103 1.79 -1.83 10.70
CA GLU A 103 1.99 -3.19 10.18
C GLU A 103 3.34 -3.77 10.57
N LEU A 104 4.41 -2.98 10.49
CA LEU A 104 5.74 -3.42 10.90
C LEU A 104 5.79 -3.75 12.40
N ILE A 105 5.20 -2.92 13.26
CA ILE A 105 5.14 -3.16 14.70
C ILE A 105 4.27 -4.37 15.02
N CYS A 106 3.11 -4.53 14.38
CA CYS A 106 2.23 -5.68 14.62
C CYS A 106 2.83 -7.00 14.11
N THR A 107 3.73 -6.96 13.13
CA THR A 107 4.45 -8.14 12.63
C THR A 107 5.76 -8.40 13.38
N LEU A 108 6.30 -7.39 14.07
CA LEU A 108 7.38 -7.57 15.03
C LEU A 108 6.75 -8.11 16.32
N ASP A 109 7.25 -9.26 16.78
CA ASP A 109 6.80 -9.95 17.99
C ASP A 109 7.23 -9.19 19.27
N CYS A 110 6.97 -7.88 19.33
CA CYS A 110 7.24 -7.04 20.50
C CYS A 110 6.37 -7.43 21.72
N CYS A 111 5.42 -8.36 21.53
CA CYS A 111 4.56 -8.92 22.57
C CYS A 111 4.77 -10.44 22.73
N ALA A 112 6.01 -10.93 22.60
CA ALA A 112 6.38 -12.20 23.23
C ALA A 112 6.07 -12.07 24.73
N LYS A 113 4.94 -12.67 25.14
CA LYS A 113 4.34 -12.59 26.47
C LYS A 113 5.40 -12.53 27.56
N SER A 114 5.37 -11.49 28.38
CA SER A 114 5.78 -11.63 29.76
C SER A 114 4.78 -12.61 30.41
N GLU A 115 5.10 -13.89 30.38
CA GLU A 115 4.50 -14.85 31.30
C GLU A 115 4.91 -14.41 32.70
N SER A 116 4.06 -13.64 33.37
CA SER A 116 4.14 -13.48 34.81
C SER A 116 3.74 -14.83 35.40
N SER A 117 4.73 -15.69 35.61
CA SER A 117 4.62 -16.82 36.52
C SER A 117 4.16 -16.27 37.85
N GLY A 118 2.97 -16.67 38.29
CA GLY A 118 2.52 -16.45 39.64
C GLY A 118 3.49 -17.09 40.61
N GLU A 119 3.80 -16.35 41.67
CA GLU A 119 4.40 -16.84 42.89
C GLU A 119 3.54 -16.36 44.06
#